data_AF-A0A6M1T571-F1
#
_entry.id   AF-A0A6M1T571-F1
#
_cell.length_a   1.000
_cell.length_b   1.000
_cell.length_c   1.000
_cell.angle_alpha   90.00
_cell.angle_beta   90.00
_cell.angle_gamma   90.00
#
_symmetry.space_group_name_H-M   'P 1'
#
loop_
_entity.id
_entity.type
_entity.pdbx_description
1 polymer ?
#
loop_
_entity_poly.entity_id
_entity_poly.type
_entity_poly.pdbx_seq_one_letter_code
_entity_poly.pdbx_strand_id
1 'polypeptide(L)'
;MKNTLFKYLSSVLFLFITIVFTANAQTEVTFKLNLQPQLEDSTFIPGRDRVYLKGNIFPLSNTKNTYLKDVAPIDSVYETTVNFSARNDGKALKYNFFIYTPDKLKKEHRTRSLKLQGKKMELSPIHFDSFAW
;
A
#
# COMPACT_ATOMS: atom_id res chain seq x y z
N MET A 1 -6.27 -32.32 -73.76
CA MET A 1 -5.07 -32.08 -72.94
C MET A 1 -5.29 -30.80 -72.13
N LYS A 2 -5.20 -30.91 -70.79
CA LYS A 2 -5.13 -29.86 -69.75
C LYS A 2 -6.37 -29.01 -69.45
N ASN A 3 -7.17 -29.54 -68.51
CA ASN A 3 -8.04 -28.80 -67.60
C ASN A 3 -7.21 -27.86 -66.72
N THR A 4 -7.68 -26.64 -66.46
CA THR A 4 -7.30 -25.91 -65.24
C THR A 4 -8.54 -25.29 -64.59
N LEU A 5 -9.02 -26.04 -63.58
CA LEU A 5 -10.03 -25.66 -62.61
C LEU A 5 -9.50 -24.49 -61.76
N PHE A 6 -10.11 -23.31 -61.88
CA PHE A 6 -9.81 -22.18 -60.99
C PHE A 6 -10.53 -22.41 -59.65
N LYS A 7 -9.82 -23.04 -58.71
CA LYS A 7 -10.29 -23.27 -57.34
C LYS A 7 -10.16 -21.95 -56.56
N TYR A 8 -11.27 -21.24 -56.35
CA TYR A 8 -11.33 -20.15 -55.39
C TYR A 8 -11.28 -20.73 -53.99
N LEU A 9 -10.07 -20.68 -53.42
CA LEU A 9 -9.76 -21.01 -52.04
C LEU A 9 -10.37 -19.93 -51.14
N SER A 10 -11.60 -20.14 -50.66
CA SER A 10 -12.27 -19.24 -49.73
C SER A 10 -11.64 -19.41 -48.34
N SER A 11 -10.52 -18.71 -48.09
CA SER A 11 -9.88 -18.65 -46.77
C SER A 11 -10.72 -17.80 -45.83
N VAL A 12 -11.50 -18.45 -44.98
CA VAL A 12 -12.17 -17.83 -43.84
C VAL A 12 -11.10 -17.50 -42.79
N LEU A 13 -10.73 -16.22 -42.70
CA LEU A 13 -9.83 -15.69 -41.68
C LEU A 13 -10.59 -15.59 -40.35
N PHE A 14 -10.45 -16.59 -39.48
CA PHE A 14 -10.95 -16.54 -38.11
C PHE A 14 -10.03 -15.64 -37.26
N LEU A 15 -10.44 -14.40 -37.06
CA LEU A 15 -9.80 -13.47 -36.14
C LEU A 15 -10.18 -13.84 -34.69
N PHE A 16 -9.35 -14.64 -34.02
CA PHE A 16 -9.46 -14.86 -32.58
C PHE A 16 -8.97 -13.61 -31.83
N ILE A 17 -9.90 -12.73 -31.45
CA ILE A 17 -9.62 -11.64 -30.51
C ILE A 17 -9.61 -12.26 -29.10
N THR A 18 -8.43 -12.63 -28.62
CA THR A 18 -8.24 -12.95 -27.20
C THR A 18 -8.29 -11.67 -26.38
N ILE A 19 -9.44 -11.40 -25.78
CA ILE A 19 -9.57 -10.34 -24.76
C ILE A 19 -8.79 -10.81 -23.54
N VAL A 20 -7.58 -10.28 -23.35
CA VAL A 20 -6.82 -10.48 -22.12
C VAL A 20 -7.46 -9.64 -21.02
N PHE A 21 -8.32 -10.26 -20.21
CA PHE A 21 -8.78 -9.64 -18.97
C PHE A 21 -7.63 -9.69 -17.96
N THR A 22 -6.93 -8.58 -17.78
CA THR A 22 -6.00 -8.43 -16.66
C THR A 22 -6.82 -8.28 -15.38
N ALA A 23 -6.98 -9.37 -14.63
CA ALA A 23 -7.54 -9.30 -13.29
C ALA A 23 -6.54 -8.52 -12.41
N ASN A 24 -6.86 -7.26 -12.11
CA ASN A 24 -6.05 -6.47 -11.18
C ASN A 24 -6.19 -7.07 -9.78
N ALA A 25 -5.08 -7.53 -9.22
CA ALA A 25 -5.05 -8.06 -7.86
C ALA A 25 -5.12 -6.93 -6.82
N GLN A 26 -5.60 -7.27 -5.62
CA GLN A 26 -5.67 -6.33 -4.50
C GLN A 26 -4.25 -5.92 -4.07
N THR A 27 -4.04 -4.64 -3.73
CA THR A 27 -2.76 -4.21 -3.14
C THR A 27 -2.82 -4.40 -1.63
N GLU A 28 -1.89 -5.16 -1.07
CA GLU A 28 -1.72 -5.33 0.38
C GLU A 28 -0.43 -4.60 0.78
N VAL A 29 -0.53 -3.63 1.70
CA VAL A 29 0.63 -2.84 2.13
C VAL A 29 0.87 -3.02 3.62
N THR A 30 2.04 -3.52 3.99
CA THR A 30 2.52 -3.55 5.38
C THR A 30 3.33 -2.30 5.65
N PHE A 31 2.78 -1.42 6.49
CA PHE A 31 3.44 -0.21 6.96
C PHE A 31 4.23 -0.53 8.23
N LYS A 32 5.48 -0.08 8.30
CA LYS A 32 6.36 -0.27 9.45
C LYS A 32 6.92 1.05 9.92
N LEU A 33 6.89 1.30 11.22
CA LEU A 33 7.41 2.50 11.86
C LEU A 33 8.33 2.10 13.03
N ASN A 34 9.59 2.49 12.94
CA ASN A 34 10.56 2.29 14.01
C ASN A 34 10.48 3.45 15.01
N LEU A 35 9.98 3.17 16.20
CA LEU A 35 9.82 4.07 17.33
C LEU A 35 10.98 4.02 18.33
N GLN A 36 12.12 3.40 17.98
CA GLN A 36 13.28 3.29 18.89
C GLN A 36 13.68 4.63 19.51
N PRO A 37 13.83 5.74 18.75
CA PRO A 37 14.18 7.03 19.35
C PRO A 37 13.12 7.52 20.35
N GLN A 38 11.84 7.29 20.07
CA GLN A 38 10.73 7.71 20.92
C GLN A 38 10.59 6.85 22.19
N LEU A 39 11.09 5.62 22.15
CA LEU A 39 11.18 4.73 23.31
C LEU A 39 12.37 5.14 24.18
N GLU A 40 13.54 5.39 23.58
CA GLU A 40 14.76 5.81 24.27
C GLU A 40 14.59 7.17 24.97
N ASP A 41 13.90 8.13 24.35
CA ASP A 41 13.64 9.45 24.92
C ASP A 41 12.37 9.51 25.80
N SER A 42 11.69 8.38 25.99
CA SER A 42 10.43 8.23 26.73
C SER A 42 9.28 9.13 26.22
N THR A 43 9.34 9.62 24.99
CA THR A 43 8.25 10.40 24.38
C THR A 43 7.13 9.53 23.81
N PHE A 44 7.30 8.21 23.83
CA PHE A 44 6.28 7.19 23.58
C PHE A 44 6.40 6.08 24.62
N ILE A 45 5.28 5.76 25.30
CA ILE A 45 5.20 4.69 26.31
C ILE A 45 4.26 3.58 25.80
N PRO A 46 4.77 2.36 25.54
CA PRO A 46 3.97 1.22 25.15
C PRO A 46 2.82 0.93 26.13
N GLY A 47 1.65 0.56 25.61
CA GLY A 47 0.44 0.28 26.40
C GLY A 47 -0.33 1.53 26.89
N ARG A 48 0.33 2.70 26.98
CA ARG A 48 -0.32 3.98 27.28
C ARG A 48 -0.61 4.78 26.01
N ASP A 49 0.41 4.92 25.16
CA ASP A 49 0.38 5.75 23.98
C ASP A 49 -0.04 4.95 22.74
N ARG A 50 -0.49 5.63 21.70
CA ARG A 50 -1.00 5.00 20.47
C ARG A 50 -0.33 5.57 19.24
N VAL A 51 0.08 4.68 18.34
CA VAL A 51 0.57 5.03 17.01
C VAL A 51 -0.43 4.57 15.96
N TYR A 52 -0.74 5.43 15.00
CA TYR A 52 -1.65 5.11 13.89
C TYR A 52 -1.26 5.85 12.63
N LEU A 53 -1.80 5.40 11.49
CA LEU A 53 -1.73 6.12 10.23
C LEU A 53 -3.10 6.53 9.71
N LYS A 54 -3.09 7.57 8.90
CA LYS A 54 -4.24 8.05 8.10
C LYS A 54 -3.80 8.28 6.67
N GLY A 55 -4.74 8.25 5.74
CA GLY A 55 -4.45 8.43 4.33
C GLY A 55 -5.65 8.86 3.50
N ASN A 56 -5.39 9.20 2.24
CA ASN A 56 -6.39 9.74 1.31
C ASN A 56 -7.18 8.68 0.52
N ILE A 57 -6.83 7.39 0.63
CA ILE A 57 -7.45 6.30 -0.14
C ILE A 57 -8.00 5.24 0.81
N PHE A 58 -9.29 4.89 0.64
CA PHE A 58 -9.94 3.80 1.37
C PHE A 58 -9.16 2.47 1.24
N PRO A 59 -8.95 1.72 2.34
CA PRO A 59 -9.63 1.84 3.64
C PRO A 59 -9.03 2.86 4.63
N LEU A 60 -7.95 3.54 4.25
CA LEU A 60 -7.48 4.69 5.02
C LEU A 60 -8.37 5.89 4.78
N SER A 61 -8.52 6.74 5.79
CA SER A 61 -9.22 8.00 5.66
C SER A 61 -8.65 9.03 6.64
N ASN A 62 -9.04 10.29 6.47
CA ASN A 62 -8.68 11.35 7.43
C ASN A 62 -9.49 11.24 8.74
N THR A 63 -10.59 10.50 8.75
CA THR A 63 -11.53 10.38 9.87
C THR A 63 -11.37 9.10 10.68
N LYS A 64 -10.78 8.05 10.11
CA LYS A 64 -10.56 6.75 10.77
C LYS A 64 -9.08 6.55 11.08
N ASN A 65 -8.79 6.07 12.29
CA ASN A 65 -7.44 5.70 12.70
C ASN A 65 -7.15 4.24 12.34
N THR A 66 -6.02 3.98 11.69
CA THR A 66 -5.48 2.63 11.49
C THR A 66 -4.27 2.45 12.38
N TYR A 67 -4.46 1.74 13.50
CA TYR A 67 -3.42 1.57 14.52
C TYR A 67 -2.31 0.63 14.06
N LEU A 68 -1.07 0.99 14.39
CA LEU A 68 0.08 0.10 14.29
C LEU A 68 0.25 -0.62 15.63
N LYS A 69 0.77 -1.83 15.58
CA LYS A 69 1.07 -2.66 16.74
C LYS A 69 2.48 -3.19 16.62
N ASP A 70 3.15 -3.27 17.75
CA ASP A 70 4.34 -4.07 17.88
C ASP A 70 3.96 -5.55 17.78
N VAL A 71 4.59 -6.27 16.85
CA VAL A 71 4.30 -7.69 16.57
C VAL A 71 5.51 -8.52 16.95
N ALA A 72 5.30 -9.77 17.37
CA ALA A 72 6.39 -10.60 17.88
C ALA A 72 7.50 -10.83 16.81
N PRO A 73 8.79 -10.75 17.20
CA PRO A 73 9.28 -10.43 18.55
C PRO A 73 9.07 -8.95 18.90
N ILE A 74 8.59 -8.67 20.12
CA ILE A 74 8.35 -7.30 20.63
C ILE A 74 9.65 -6.50 20.48
N ASP A 75 9.61 -5.47 19.65
CA ASP A 75 10.75 -4.61 19.36
C ASP A 75 10.31 -3.14 19.20
N SER A 76 11.18 -2.31 18.62
CA SER A 76 10.88 -0.91 18.38
C SER A 76 10.06 -0.66 17.10
N VAL A 77 9.71 -1.69 16.34
CA VAL A 77 9.05 -1.62 15.04
C VAL A 77 7.57 -1.96 15.14
N TYR A 78 6.77 -0.93 15.00
CA TYR A 78 5.32 -1.04 14.99
C TYR A 78 4.85 -1.22 13.55
N GLU A 79 3.91 -2.13 13.31
CA GLU A 79 3.40 -2.40 11.97
C GLU A 79 1.88 -2.58 11.86
N THR A 80 1.38 -2.42 10.64
CA THR A 80 -0.01 -2.72 10.28
C THR A 80 -0.13 -3.01 8.79
N THR A 81 -1.00 -3.95 8.45
CA THR A 81 -1.25 -4.35 7.06
C THR A 81 -2.60 -3.82 6.59
N VAL A 82 -2.61 -3.16 5.44
CA VAL A 82 -3.80 -2.53 4.86
C VAL A 82 -4.05 -3.04 3.45
N ASN A 83 -5.26 -3.52 3.22
CA ASN A 83 -5.69 -4.07 1.95
C ASN A 83 -6.49 -3.04 1.14
N PHE A 84 -5.93 -2.57 0.03
CA PHE A 84 -6.53 -1.61 -0.89
C PHE A 84 -7.18 -2.31 -2.09
N SER A 85 -8.43 -1.97 -2.38
CA SER A 85 -9.14 -2.48 -3.55
C SER A 85 -8.34 -2.33 -4.84
N ALA A 86 -8.42 -3.32 -5.73
CA ALA A 86 -7.80 -3.34 -7.06
C ALA A 86 -8.08 -2.07 -7.89
N ARG A 87 -9.22 -1.39 -7.68
CA ARG A 87 -9.57 -0.12 -8.33
C ARG A 87 -8.63 1.05 -7.99
N ASN A 88 -7.80 0.87 -6.98
CA ASN A 88 -6.82 1.86 -6.54
C ASN A 88 -5.41 1.55 -7.06
N ASP A 89 -5.23 0.49 -7.84
CA ASP A 89 -3.96 0.21 -8.49
C ASP A 89 -3.49 1.40 -9.34
N GLY A 90 -2.18 1.64 -9.33
CA GLY A 90 -1.54 2.78 -9.97
C GLY A 90 -1.76 4.14 -9.29
N LYS A 91 -2.69 4.26 -8.32
CA LYS A 91 -2.95 5.53 -7.62
C LYS A 91 -1.86 5.84 -6.59
N ALA A 92 -1.62 7.14 -6.40
CA ALA A 92 -0.75 7.64 -5.35
C ALA A 92 -1.50 7.72 -4.00
N LEU A 93 -1.20 6.79 -3.10
CA LEU A 93 -1.54 6.88 -1.70
C LEU A 93 -0.72 8.01 -1.06
N LYS A 94 -1.40 8.94 -0.41
CA LYS A 94 -0.83 9.97 0.47
C LYS A 94 -1.20 9.63 1.90
N TYR A 95 -0.23 9.56 2.80
CA TYR A 95 -0.45 9.13 4.17
C TYR A 95 0.51 9.82 5.15
N ASN A 96 0.17 9.75 6.44
CA ASN A 96 0.99 10.23 7.54
C ASN A 96 0.84 9.31 8.75
N PHE A 97 1.91 9.20 9.52
CA PHE A 97 1.88 8.62 10.86
C PHE A 97 1.53 9.69 11.91
N PHE A 98 0.95 9.21 13.00
CA PHE A 98 0.53 9.99 14.15
C PHE A 98 0.91 9.26 15.42
N ILE A 99 1.41 9.99 16.41
CA ILE A 99 1.62 9.52 17.77
C ILE A 99 0.67 10.29 18.67
N TYR A 100 -0.21 9.57 19.35
CA TYR A 100 -1.14 10.12 20.32
C TYR A 100 -0.72 9.69 21.73
N THR A 101 -0.42 10.68 22.56
CA THR A 101 -0.21 10.54 24.00
C THR A 101 -1.37 11.23 24.75
N PRO A 102 -1.51 11.02 26.07
CA PRO A 102 -2.48 11.77 26.88
C PRO A 102 -2.34 13.31 26.74
N ASP A 103 -1.12 13.79 26.57
CA ASP A 103 -0.82 15.23 26.57
C ASP A 103 -0.86 15.87 25.18
N LYS A 104 -0.59 15.09 24.13
CA LYS A 104 -0.38 15.64 22.79
C LYS A 104 -0.64 14.65 21.66
N LEU A 105 -1.08 15.22 20.54
CA LEU A 105 -1.05 14.57 19.23
C LEU A 105 0.15 15.10 18.44
N LYS A 106 1.11 14.23 18.15
CA LYS A 106 2.17 14.49 17.15
C LYS A 106 1.72 13.94 15.80
N LYS A 107 1.78 14.78 14.76
CA LYS A 107 1.59 14.40 13.37
C LYS A 107 2.91 14.61 12.65
N GLU A 108 3.24 13.70 11.73
CA GLU A 108 4.39 13.92 10.87
C GLU A 108 4.30 15.23 10.06
N HIS A 109 5.43 15.91 9.93
CA HIS A 109 5.50 17.23 9.32
C HIS A 109 5.23 17.21 7.80
N ARG A 110 5.74 16.20 7.09
CA ARG A 110 5.54 16.05 5.63
C ARG A 110 4.69 14.83 5.31
N THR A 111 3.82 14.97 4.32
CA THR A 111 2.99 13.86 3.82
C THR A 111 3.83 12.89 2.99
N ARG A 112 3.73 11.60 3.30
CA ARG A 112 4.38 10.52 2.55
C ARG A 112 3.55 10.15 1.33
N SER A 113 4.20 9.64 0.28
CA SER A 113 3.52 9.15 -0.92
C SER A 113 4.02 7.78 -1.35
N LEU A 114 3.09 6.89 -1.70
CA LEU A 114 3.35 5.55 -2.18
C LEU A 114 2.45 5.27 -3.40
N LYS A 115 3.02 4.76 -4.49
CA LYS A 115 2.20 4.27 -5.62
C LYS A 115 1.73 2.85 -5.31
N LEU A 116 0.43 2.61 -5.35
CA LEU A 116 -0.15 1.26 -5.22
C LEU A 116 0.12 0.46 -6.50
N GLN A 117 0.44 -0.83 -6.37
CA GLN A 117 0.99 -1.65 -7.47
C GLN A 117 0.28 -2.99 -7.71
N GLY A 118 -0.95 -3.16 -7.20
CA GLY A 118 -1.75 -4.37 -7.46
C GLY A 118 -1.12 -5.65 -6.91
N LYS A 119 -0.25 -5.55 -5.89
CA LYS A 119 0.48 -6.68 -5.30
C LYS A 119 0.75 -6.44 -3.81
N LYS A 120 1.34 -7.44 -3.16
CA LYS A 120 1.86 -7.30 -1.79
C LYS A 120 3.07 -6.38 -1.77
N MET A 121 3.10 -5.46 -0.82
CA MET A 121 4.14 -4.46 -0.64
C MET A 121 4.51 -4.41 0.85
N GLU A 122 5.75 -4.73 1.17
CA GLU A 122 6.30 -4.61 2.51
C GLU A 122 7.24 -3.40 2.54
N LEU A 123 6.89 -2.38 3.32
CA LEU A 123 7.71 -1.19 3.43
C LEU A 123 8.81 -1.41 4.48
N SER A 124 10.01 -0.92 4.21
CA SER A 124 11.08 -0.90 5.20
C SER A 124 10.66 -0.07 6.42
N PRO A 125 11.08 -0.45 7.64
CA PRO A 125 10.88 0.38 8.83
C PRO A 125 11.54 1.75 8.66
N ILE A 126 10.80 2.78 9.03
CA ILE A 126 11.25 4.19 8.98
C ILE A 126 11.02 4.84 10.33
N HIS A 127 11.82 5.84 10.69
CA HIS A 127 11.59 6.60 11.91
C HIS A 127 10.50 7.65 11.71
N PHE A 128 9.76 7.95 12.78
CA PHE A 128 8.79 9.04 12.77
C PHE A 128 9.47 10.36 12.42
N ASP A 129 8.87 11.12 11.50
CA ASP A 129 9.43 12.37 10.98
C ASP A 129 10.80 12.27 10.27
N SER A 130 11.25 11.06 9.93
CA SER A 130 12.40 10.88 9.04
C SER A 130 11.98 10.97 7.57
N PHE A 131 12.63 11.88 6.83
CA PHE A 131 12.52 12.01 5.39
C PHE A 131 13.94 11.95 4.82
N ALA A 132 14.15 11.08 3.83
CA ALA A 132 15.42 11.05 3.11
C ALA A 132 15.69 12.44 2.52
N TRP A 133 16.87 12.98 2.82
CA TRP A 133 17.40 14.24 2.30
C TRP A 133 18.30 13.96 1.10
#